data_AF-A0A2D4FRA9-F1
#
_entry.id   AF-A0A2D4FRA9-F1
#
_cell.length_a   1.000
_cell.length_b   1.000
_cell.length_c   1.000
_cell.angle_alpha   90.00
_cell.angle_beta   90.00
_cell.angle_gamma   90.00
#
_symmetry.space_group_name_H-M   'P 1'
#
loop_
_entity.id
_entity.type
_entity.pdbx_description
1 polymer ?
#
loop_
_entity_poly.entity_id
_entity_poly.type
_entity_poly.pdbx_seq_one_letter_code
_entity_poly.pdbx_strand_id
1 'polypeptide(L)'
;RFHSVPAFAAATDITIDVPGYGKVILDVSYGGAFYAFLSAEQLGLDVCSSKIRDLVDAASAVTEAIKAQFKVHHPLIEEMAFIYGTILTDGKDEFNDEPTSNICVFADAQVDRSPTGSGVTARIALQHHKGLIQLNQTRTFRSSSTGSLFTGKAIKETKCGEHNAVIVEVSGESFYTGTSTFTLEENDPLKYGFFLK
;
A
#
# COMPACT_ATOMS: atom_id res chain seq x y z
N ARG A 1 -15.66 10.04 -4.67
CA ARG A 1 -14.29 10.58 -4.59
C ARG A 1 -13.97 10.82 -3.12
N PHE A 2 -12.74 10.57 -2.71
CA PHE A 2 -12.26 10.68 -1.35
C PHE A 2 -11.02 11.60 -1.32
N HIS A 3 -10.92 12.48 -0.31
CA HIS A 3 -9.74 13.31 -0.08
C HIS A 3 -9.02 12.80 1.16
N SER A 4 -7.73 12.53 1.02
CA SER A 4 -6.95 11.91 2.08
C SER A 4 -6.62 12.87 3.23
N VAL A 5 -6.20 12.29 4.35
CA VAL A 5 -5.33 12.98 5.31
C VAL A 5 -4.01 13.39 4.63
N PRO A 6 -3.20 14.29 5.23
CA PRO A 6 -1.86 14.59 4.73
C PRO A 6 -1.03 13.31 4.55
N ALA A 7 -0.60 13.08 3.31
CA ALA A 7 0.20 11.93 2.91
C ALA A 7 1.62 12.36 2.55
N PHE A 8 2.63 11.57 2.92
CA PHE A 8 4.03 11.98 2.80
C PHE A 8 4.98 10.79 2.66
N ALA A 9 6.09 10.99 1.96
CA ALA A 9 7.22 10.07 1.98
C ALA A 9 7.95 10.18 3.33
N ALA A 10 8.08 9.05 4.02
CA ALA A 10 8.73 8.98 5.33
C ALA A 10 10.23 8.70 5.19
N ALA A 11 10.60 7.81 4.28
CA ALA A 11 11.97 7.51 3.90
C ALA A 11 12.01 7.01 2.46
N THR A 12 13.07 7.34 1.72
CA THR A 12 13.28 6.85 0.36
C THR A 12 14.61 6.14 0.21
N ASP A 13 14.64 5.19 -0.72
CA ASP A 13 15.85 4.48 -1.16
C ASP A 13 16.61 3.81 0.00
N ILE A 14 15.88 3.29 0.99
CA ILE A 14 16.46 2.57 2.12
C ILE A 14 16.77 1.12 1.74
N THR A 15 17.93 0.63 2.15
CA THR A 15 18.35 -0.75 1.91
C THR A 15 17.94 -1.63 3.08
N ILE A 16 17.21 -2.70 2.81
CA ILE A 16 16.75 -3.70 3.79
C ILE A 16 17.26 -5.08 3.38
N ASP A 17 17.82 -5.83 4.33
CA ASP A 17 18.21 -7.23 4.10
C ASP A 17 17.00 -8.14 4.33
N VAL A 18 16.50 -8.76 3.25
CA VAL A 18 15.29 -9.58 3.27
C VAL A 18 15.70 -11.06 3.18
N PRO A 19 15.44 -11.87 4.22
CA PRO A 19 15.74 -13.30 4.19
C PRO A 19 15.14 -13.98 2.95
N GLY A 20 15.97 -14.71 2.21
CA GLY A 20 15.58 -15.38 0.96
C GLY A 20 15.70 -14.53 -0.31
N TYR A 21 15.81 -13.21 -0.20
CA TYR A 21 15.89 -12.28 -1.34
C TYR A 21 17.16 -11.40 -1.32
N GLY A 22 17.86 -11.32 -0.18
CA GLY A 22 19.05 -10.49 -0.01
C GLY A 22 18.70 -9.02 0.18
N LYS A 23 19.63 -8.14 -0.19
CA LYS A 23 19.45 -6.68 -0.04
C LYS A 23 18.54 -6.12 -1.12
N VAL A 24 17.46 -5.48 -0.71
CA VAL A 24 16.53 -4.76 -1.60
C VAL A 24 16.48 -3.29 -1.22
N ILE A 25 16.17 -2.44 -2.20
CA ILE A 25 15.94 -1.01 -2.01
C ILE A 25 14.43 -0.77 -2.01
N LEU A 26 13.93 -0.10 -0.98
CA LEU A 26 12.53 0.23 -0.86
C LEU A 26 12.31 1.66 -0.34
N ASP A 27 11.10 2.15 -0.55
CA ASP A 27 10.62 3.40 0.03
C ASP A 27 9.59 3.12 1.12
N VAL A 28 9.40 4.08 2.02
CA VAL A 28 8.34 4.06 3.02
C VAL A 28 7.53 5.34 2.91
N SER A 29 6.22 5.20 2.71
CA SER A 29 5.31 6.34 2.56
C SER A 29 4.03 6.14 3.36
N TYR A 30 3.46 7.25 3.82
CA TYR A 30 2.23 7.31 4.60
C TYR A 30 1.08 7.87 3.77
N GLY A 31 -0.07 7.19 3.81
CA GLY A 31 -1.30 7.60 3.13
C GLY A 31 -2.56 7.33 3.94
N GLY A 32 -2.48 7.44 5.26
CA GLY A 32 -3.46 6.93 6.22
C GLY A 32 -2.97 5.67 6.95
N ALA A 33 -2.00 4.98 6.36
CA ALA A 33 -1.18 3.93 6.95
C ALA A 33 0.23 3.95 6.31
N PHE A 34 1.24 3.40 6.97
CA PHE A 34 2.58 3.26 6.37
C PHE A 34 2.67 1.98 5.55
N TYR A 35 3.22 2.12 4.35
CA TYR A 35 3.54 1.00 3.47
C TYR A 35 5.01 1.04 3.07
N ALA A 36 5.61 -0.15 2.96
CA ALA A 36 6.85 -0.33 2.23
C ALA A 36 6.53 -0.50 0.74
N PHE A 37 7.27 0.18 -0.14
CA PHE A 37 7.11 0.13 -1.59
C PHE A 37 8.40 -0.37 -2.25
N LEU A 38 8.29 -1.36 -3.10
CA LEU A 38 9.37 -1.82 -3.97
C LEU A 38 8.83 -2.51 -5.23
N SER A 39 9.61 -2.46 -6.31
CA SER A 39 9.34 -3.26 -7.51
C SER A 39 9.47 -4.75 -7.19
N ALA A 40 8.50 -5.55 -7.65
CA ALA A 40 8.56 -7.01 -7.53
C ALA A 40 9.78 -7.61 -8.26
N GLU A 41 10.33 -6.92 -9.25
CA GLU A 41 11.50 -7.37 -10.01
C GLU A 41 12.72 -7.58 -9.12
N GLN A 42 12.89 -6.76 -8.07
CA GLN A 42 13.97 -6.91 -7.09
C GLN A 42 13.91 -8.25 -6.33
N LEU A 43 12.73 -8.88 -6.32
CA LEU A 43 12.46 -10.16 -5.68
C LEU A 43 12.42 -11.31 -6.70
N GLY A 44 12.75 -11.05 -7.97
CA GLY A 44 12.65 -12.01 -9.06
C GLY A 44 11.20 -12.33 -9.47
N LEU A 45 10.27 -11.42 -9.17
CA LEU A 45 8.84 -11.59 -9.40
C LEU A 45 8.29 -10.49 -10.32
N ASP A 46 7.09 -10.73 -10.84
CA ASP A 46 6.32 -9.78 -11.63
C ASP A 46 4.89 -9.75 -11.11
N VAL A 47 4.39 -8.56 -10.74
CA VAL A 47 3.09 -8.41 -10.08
C VAL A 47 1.92 -8.85 -10.96
N CYS A 48 2.07 -8.89 -12.28
CA CYS A 48 1.00 -9.22 -13.23
C CYS A 48 0.96 -10.72 -13.59
N SER A 49 2.08 -11.43 -13.52
CA SER A 49 2.22 -12.79 -14.05
C SER A 49 2.67 -13.83 -13.01
N SER A 50 3.28 -13.40 -11.91
CA SER A 50 3.67 -14.31 -10.82
C SER A 50 2.47 -14.84 -10.07
N LYS A 51 2.59 -16.02 -9.45
CA LYS A 51 1.51 -16.56 -8.63
C LYS A 51 1.28 -15.64 -7.44
N ILE A 52 0.01 -15.40 -7.09
CA ILE A 52 -0.35 -14.57 -5.94
C ILE A 52 0.33 -15.06 -4.66
N ARG A 53 0.47 -16.38 -4.49
CA ARG A 53 1.15 -16.94 -3.31
C ARG A 53 2.61 -16.50 -3.20
N ASP A 54 3.34 -16.54 -4.30
CA ASP A 54 4.76 -16.15 -4.33
C ASP A 54 4.91 -14.64 -4.03
N LEU A 55 4.00 -13.81 -4.54
CA LEU A 55 3.94 -12.38 -4.23
C LEU A 55 3.62 -12.12 -2.75
N VAL A 56 2.69 -12.89 -2.17
CA VAL A 56 2.32 -12.81 -0.75
C VAL A 56 3.50 -13.19 0.13
N ASP A 57 4.15 -14.31 -0.15
CA ASP A 57 5.30 -14.78 0.63
C ASP A 57 6.45 -13.78 0.60
N ALA A 58 6.75 -13.23 -0.58
CA ALA A 58 7.79 -12.21 -0.74
C ALA A 58 7.45 -10.90 -0.01
N ALA A 59 6.23 -10.39 -0.17
CA ALA A 59 5.80 -9.16 0.50
C ALA A 59 5.72 -9.31 2.04
N SER A 60 5.34 -10.49 2.53
CA SER A 60 5.39 -10.81 3.96
C SER A 60 6.83 -10.85 4.48
N ALA A 61 7.77 -11.46 3.74
CA ALA A 61 9.19 -11.45 4.10
C ALA A 61 9.75 -10.03 4.17
N VAL A 62 9.42 -9.17 3.19
CA VAL A 62 9.80 -7.75 3.20
C VAL A 62 9.22 -7.03 4.42
N THR A 63 7.93 -7.27 4.72
CA THR A 63 7.24 -6.63 5.85
C THR A 63 7.89 -6.97 7.19
N GLU A 64 8.27 -8.24 7.40
CA GLU A 64 8.94 -8.64 8.63
C GLU A 64 10.39 -8.11 8.70
N ALA A 65 11.11 -8.13 7.57
CA ALA A 65 12.45 -7.58 7.49
C ALA A 65 12.49 -6.08 7.81
N ILE A 66 11.57 -5.29 7.23
CA ILE A 66 11.52 -3.84 7.46
C ILE A 66 11.11 -3.51 8.91
N LYS A 67 10.14 -4.22 9.50
CA LYS A 67 9.78 -4.02 10.91
C LYS A 67 10.95 -4.24 11.87
N ALA A 68 11.84 -5.18 11.55
CA ALA A 68 13.01 -5.48 12.36
C ALA A 68 14.15 -4.44 12.18
N GLN A 69 14.29 -3.87 10.99
CA GLN A 69 15.45 -3.06 10.62
C GLN A 69 15.17 -1.54 10.57
N PHE A 70 13.91 -1.14 10.45
CA PHE A 70 13.50 0.25 10.28
C PHE A 70 12.30 0.59 11.18
N LYS A 71 12.44 1.67 11.95
CA LYS A 71 11.36 2.19 12.79
C LYS A 71 10.70 3.37 12.09
N VAL A 72 9.42 3.21 11.75
CA VAL A 72 8.59 4.33 11.31
C VAL A 72 8.20 5.21 12.49
N HIS A 73 7.97 6.49 12.20
CA HIS A 73 7.46 7.47 13.15
C HIS A 73 6.40 8.32 12.45
N HIS A 74 5.23 8.47 13.06
CA HIS A 74 4.23 9.44 12.60
C HIS A 74 4.35 10.72 13.44
N PRO A 75 4.53 11.90 12.83
CA PRO A 75 4.87 13.13 13.53
C PRO A 75 3.82 13.63 14.53
N LEU A 76 2.57 13.17 14.40
CA LEU A 76 1.43 13.68 15.17
C LEU A 76 0.64 12.60 15.92
N ILE A 77 0.86 11.31 15.62
CA ILE A 77 -0.01 10.21 16.07
C ILE A 77 0.86 8.97 16.29
N GLU A 78 1.43 8.82 17.48
CA GLU A 78 2.38 7.74 17.78
C GLU A 78 1.80 6.33 17.55
N GLU A 79 0.51 6.13 17.80
CA GLU A 79 -0.19 4.85 17.57
C GLU A 79 -0.20 4.42 16.09
N MET A 80 0.01 5.34 15.16
CA MET A 80 0.07 5.06 13.72
C MET A 80 1.49 4.68 13.26
N ALA A 81 2.48 4.66 14.16
CA ALA A 81 3.89 4.39 13.85
C ALA A 81 4.19 2.88 13.69
N PHE A 82 3.51 2.22 12.75
CA PHE A 82 3.81 0.85 12.35
C PHE A 82 3.64 0.63 10.84
N ILE A 83 4.42 -0.30 10.28
CA ILE A 83 4.28 -0.73 8.89
C ILE A 83 3.02 -1.60 8.77
N TYR A 84 2.03 -1.12 8.02
CA TYR A 84 0.76 -1.81 7.81
C TYR A 84 0.90 -2.99 6.85
N GLY A 85 1.74 -2.84 5.82
CA GLY A 85 2.01 -3.87 4.84
C GLY A 85 3.03 -3.44 3.79
N THR A 86 3.27 -4.33 2.83
CA THR A 86 4.15 -4.08 1.69
C THR A 86 3.31 -4.02 0.41
N ILE A 87 3.58 -3.01 -0.42
CA ILE A 87 3.01 -2.87 -1.75
C ILE A 87 4.10 -3.18 -2.77
N LEU A 88 3.95 -4.32 -3.44
CA LEU A 88 4.80 -4.68 -4.57
C LEU A 88 4.27 -3.99 -5.83
N THR A 89 5.16 -3.33 -6.57
CA THR A 89 4.81 -2.58 -7.79
C THR A 89 5.40 -3.24 -9.04
N ASP A 90 4.93 -2.80 -10.20
CA ASP A 90 5.51 -3.12 -11.50
C ASP A 90 6.75 -2.29 -11.86
N GLY A 91 7.27 -1.48 -10.92
CA GLY A 91 8.41 -0.58 -11.14
C GLY A 91 8.12 0.63 -12.03
N LYS A 92 6.89 0.81 -12.55
CA LYS A 92 6.52 1.91 -13.46
C LYS A 92 6.06 3.15 -12.69
N ASP A 93 6.94 3.68 -11.86
CA ASP A 93 6.66 4.86 -11.03
C ASP A 93 6.79 6.18 -11.77
N GLU A 94 7.56 6.24 -12.85
CA GLU A 94 7.54 7.37 -13.77
C GLU A 94 6.12 7.59 -14.31
N PHE A 95 5.71 8.85 -14.42
CA PHE A 95 4.41 9.18 -14.95
C PHE A 95 4.28 8.72 -16.41
N ASN A 96 3.19 8.00 -16.66
CA ASN A 96 2.68 7.72 -18.00
C ASN A 96 1.14 7.71 -17.95
N ASP A 97 0.49 7.65 -19.11
CA ASP A 97 -0.98 7.58 -19.15
C ASP A 97 -1.52 6.14 -18.91
N GLU A 98 -0.65 5.14 -19.02
CA GLU A 98 -0.99 3.72 -18.82
C GLU A 98 -1.12 3.34 -17.34
N PRO A 99 -2.08 2.51 -16.92
CA PRO A 99 -2.16 2.11 -15.52
C PRO A 99 -0.87 1.43 -15.01
N THR A 100 -0.38 1.84 -13.84
CA THR A 100 0.65 1.07 -13.10
C THR A 100 -0.03 0.04 -12.21
N SER A 101 0.53 -1.18 -12.18
CA SER A 101 0.01 -2.29 -11.39
C SER A 101 0.69 -2.38 -10.03
N ASN A 102 -0.06 -2.81 -9.02
CA ASN A 102 0.49 -3.19 -7.73
C ASN A 102 -0.38 -4.23 -7.03
N ILE A 103 0.21 -4.87 -6.02
CA ILE A 103 -0.47 -5.72 -5.06
C ILE A 103 -0.08 -5.29 -3.65
N CYS A 104 -1.08 -5.10 -2.79
CA CYS A 104 -0.87 -4.81 -1.37
C CYS A 104 -1.06 -6.08 -0.57
N VAL A 105 -0.05 -6.40 0.24
CA VAL A 105 -0.08 -7.50 1.19
C VAL A 105 0.05 -6.93 2.60
N PHE A 106 -0.94 -7.18 3.44
CA PHE A 106 -1.09 -6.53 4.75
C PHE A 106 -1.58 -7.50 5.83
N ALA A 107 -1.45 -7.07 7.09
CA ALA A 107 -1.83 -7.85 8.27
C ALA A 107 -1.30 -9.30 8.20
N ASP A 108 -2.14 -10.30 8.43
CA ASP A 108 -1.83 -11.74 8.43
C ASP A 108 -1.67 -12.35 7.03
N ALA A 109 -0.94 -11.67 6.13
CA ALA A 109 -0.74 -12.04 4.73
C ALA A 109 -2.03 -11.99 3.89
N GLN A 110 -2.89 -10.99 4.17
CA GLN A 110 -4.06 -10.70 3.37
C GLN A 110 -3.68 -9.89 2.13
N VAL A 111 -4.39 -10.13 1.02
CA VAL A 111 -4.23 -9.40 -0.24
C VAL A 111 -5.36 -8.38 -0.36
N ASP A 112 -5.04 -7.12 -0.65
CA ASP A 112 -6.08 -6.18 -1.08
C ASP A 112 -6.48 -6.51 -2.52
N ARG A 113 -7.79 -6.67 -2.75
CA ARG A 113 -8.33 -7.00 -4.06
C ARG A 113 -8.48 -5.73 -4.91
N SER A 114 -8.53 -4.56 -4.28
CA SER A 114 -8.48 -3.26 -4.91
C SER A 114 -7.03 -2.78 -5.09
N PRO A 115 -6.80 -1.66 -5.80
CA PRO A 115 -5.49 -1.00 -5.82
C PRO A 115 -5.04 -0.41 -4.47
N THR A 116 -5.82 -0.60 -3.39
CA THR A 116 -5.57 -0.12 -2.02
C THR A 116 -5.66 1.40 -1.91
N GLY A 117 -6.78 1.95 -1.44
CA GLY A 117 -7.00 3.41 -1.41
C GLY A 117 -5.91 4.20 -0.66
N SER A 118 -5.58 3.80 0.57
CA SER A 118 -4.46 4.36 1.35
C SER A 118 -3.09 4.11 0.71
N GLY A 119 -2.93 2.97 0.01
CA GLY A 119 -1.75 2.64 -0.77
C GLY A 119 -1.56 3.56 -1.97
N VAL A 120 -2.62 3.83 -2.72
CA VAL A 120 -2.66 4.83 -3.82
C VAL A 120 -2.32 6.21 -3.28
N THR A 121 -2.90 6.61 -2.16
CA THR A 121 -2.57 7.87 -1.48
C THR A 121 -1.08 7.96 -1.15
N ALA A 122 -0.52 6.93 -0.49
CA ALA A 122 0.90 6.88 -0.12
C ALA A 122 1.81 6.87 -1.37
N ARG A 123 1.45 6.14 -2.42
CA ARG A 123 2.22 6.04 -3.66
C ARG A 123 2.22 7.34 -4.46
N ILE A 124 1.09 8.06 -4.51
CA ILE A 124 1.04 9.41 -5.09
C ILE A 124 1.92 10.38 -4.28
N ALA A 125 1.87 10.36 -2.95
CA ALA A 125 2.73 11.21 -2.13
C ALA A 125 4.21 10.92 -2.34
N LEU A 126 4.58 9.64 -2.49
CA LEU A 126 5.93 9.20 -2.80
C LEU A 126 6.38 9.65 -4.20
N GLN A 127 5.56 9.42 -5.23
CA GLN A 127 5.84 9.86 -6.60
C GLN A 127 5.98 11.39 -6.68
N HIS A 128 5.13 12.14 -5.98
CA HIS A 128 5.21 13.59 -5.93
C HIS A 128 6.48 14.07 -5.21
N HIS A 129 6.82 13.45 -4.08
CA HIS A 129 8.06 13.72 -3.36
C HIS A 129 9.30 13.50 -4.24
N LYS A 130 9.30 12.44 -5.06
CA LYS A 130 10.35 12.13 -6.03
C LYS A 130 10.28 12.96 -7.33
N GLY A 131 9.30 13.86 -7.47
CA GLY A 131 9.10 14.68 -8.67
C GLY A 131 8.59 13.90 -9.89
N LEU A 132 8.13 12.66 -9.71
CA LEU A 132 7.65 11.76 -10.77
C LEU A 132 6.22 12.05 -11.21
N ILE A 133 5.44 12.77 -10.40
CA ILE A 133 4.09 13.22 -10.74
C ILE A 133 3.88 14.66 -10.24
N GLN A 134 3.23 15.47 -11.06
CA GLN A 134 2.95 16.88 -10.75
C GLN A 134 1.66 17.06 -9.97
N LEU A 135 1.52 18.22 -9.33
CA LEU A 135 0.24 18.62 -8.73
C LEU A 135 -0.86 18.64 -9.81
N ASN A 136 -2.03 18.17 -9.43
CA ASN A 136 -3.22 18.03 -10.29
C ASN A 136 -3.08 17.06 -11.47
N GLN A 137 -2.02 16.26 -11.53
CA GLN A 137 -1.86 15.20 -12.53
C GLN A 137 -2.48 13.88 -12.04
N THR A 138 -3.38 13.30 -12.82
CA THR A 138 -4.08 12.06 -12.48
C THR A 138 -3.27 10.85 -12.92
N ARG A 139 -3.04 9.89 -12.02
CA ARG A 139 -2.45 8.57 -12.31
C ARG A 139 -3.48 7.47 -12.09
N THR A 140 -3.46 6.44 -12.94
CA THR A 140 -4.31 5.25 -12.81
C THR A 140 -3.52 4.10 -12.19
N PHE A 141 -4.12 3.44 -11.20
CA PHE A 141 -3.54 2.31 -10.48
C PHE A 141 -4.41 1.09 -10.68
N ARG A 142 -3.79 -0.03 -11.05
CA ARG A 142 -4.44 -1.31 -11.29
C ARG A 142 -4.10 -2.29 -10.17
N SER A 143 -5.12 -2.95 -9.65
CA SER A 143 -4.95 -4.12 -8.78
C SER A 143 -4.42 -5.27 -9.62
N SER A 144 -3.28 -5.84 -9.25
CA SER A 144 -2.75 -6.98 -10.00
C SER A 144 -3.53 -8.28 -9.72
N SER A 145 -4.29 -8.33 -8.62
CA SER A 145 -5.07 -9.52 -8.25
C SER A 145 -6.44 -9.59 -8.93
N THR A 146 -7.05 -8.44 -9.30
CA THR A 146 -8.39 -8.40 -9.89
C THR A 146 -8.51 -7.57 -11.17
N GLY A 147 -7.51 -6.76 -11.50
CA GLY A 147 -7.56 -5.81 -12.61
C GLY A 147 -8.40 -4.55 -12.33
N SER A 148 -9.01 -4.41 -11.15
CA SER A 148 -9.76 -3.21 -10.75
C SER A 148 -8.89 -1.96 -10.77
N LEU A 149 -9.51 -0.80 -11.01
CA LEU A 149 -8.82 0.47 -11.22
C LEU A 149 -9.27 1.51 -10.19
N PHE A 150 -8.29 2.24 -9.67
CA PHE A 150 -8.47 3.51 -8.96
C PHE A 150 -7.67 4.60 -9.68
N THR A 151 -8.09 5.84 -9.52
CA THR A 151 -7.29 7.00 -9.89
C THR A 151 -6.84 7.75 -8.65
N GLY A 152 -5.63 8.30 -8.71
CA GLY A 152 -5.02 9.11 -7.66
C GLY A 152 -4.46 10.42 -8.23
N LYS A 153 -4.58 11.51 -7.47
CA LYS A 153 -4.06 12.83 -7.86
C LYS A 153 -3.70 13.65 -6.63
N ALA A 154 -2.47 14.16 -6.55
CA ALA A 154 -2.13 15.18 -5.56
C ALA A 154 -2.88 16.47 -5.90
N ILE A 155 -3.73 16.96 -5.01
CA ILE A 155 -4.57 18.15 -5.27
C ILE A 155 -4.11 19.39 -4.50
N LYS A 156 -3.32 19.20 -3.44
CA LYS A 156 -2.84 20.29 -2.60
C LYS A 156 -1.56 19.88 -1.88
N GLU A 157 -0.55 20.73 -1.89
CA GLU A 157 0.63 20.60 -1.04
C GLU A 157 0.34 21.10 0.39
N THR A 158 0.93 20.45 1.38
CA THR A 158 0.75 20.75 2.80
C THR A 158 1.96 20.25 3.62
N LYS A 159 1.85 20.27 4.95
CA LYS A 159 2.80 19.69 5.89
C LYS A 159 2.14 18.65 6.78
N CYS A 160 2.92 17.68 7.23
CA CYS A 160 2.61 16.79 8.34
C CYS A 160 3.82 16.72 9.27
N GLY A 161 3.80 17.50 10.36
CA GLY A 161 5.02 17.81 11.11
C GLY A 161 6.10 18.37 10.19
N GLU A 162 7.29 17.77 10.22
CA GLU A 162 8.43 18.17 9.40
C GLU A 162 8.31 17.73 7.93
N HIS A 163 7.47 16.75 7.62
CA HIS A 163 7.37 16.18 6.28
C HIS A 163 6.61 17.10 5.31
N ASN A 164 7.17 17.29 4.11
CA ASN A 164 6.41 17.78 2.96
C ASN A 164 5.35 16.74 2.60
N ALA A 165 4.09 17.16 2.60
CA ALA A 165 2.96 16.28 2.42
C ALA A 165 2.03 16.79 1.32
N VAL A 166 1.13 15.94 0.85
CA VAL A 166 0.07 16.29 -0.09
C VAL A 166 -1.28 15.76 0.40
N ILE A 167 -2.35 16.45 0.03
CA ILE A 167 -3.70 15.91 0.04
C ILE A 167 -3.92 15.22 -1.31
N VAL A 168 -4.34 13.96 -1.27
CA VAL A 168 -4.58 13.15 -2.47
C VAL A 168 -6.08 12.94 -2.65
N GLU A 169 -6.57 13.20 -3.85
CA GLU A 169 -7.88 12.73 -4.29
C GLU A 169 -7.74 11.30 -4.81
N VAL A 170 -8.51 10.37 -4.24
CA VAL A 170 -8.66 9.00 -4.73
C VAL A 170 -10.07 8.79 -5.26
N SER A 171 -10.19 8.16 -6.42
CA SER A 171 -11.47 7.78 -7.00
C SER A 171 -11.48 6.32 -7.41
N GLY A 172 -12.61 5.67 -7.17
CA GLY A 172 -12.91 4.30 -7.55
C GLY A 172 -14.40 4.09 -7.58
N GLU A 173 -14.80 2.86 -7.84
CA GLU A 173 -16.21 2.45 -7.89
C GLU A 173 -16.49 1.39 -6.84
N SER A 174 -17.71 1.40 -6.32
CA SER A 174 -18.23 0.40 -5.40
C SER A 174 -19.64 0.03 -5.82
N PHE A 175 -20.00 -1.24 -5.68
CA PHE A 175 -21.30 -1.75 -6.06
C PHE A 175 -21.98 -2.37 -4.84
N TYR A 176 -23.29 -2.17 -4.73
CA TYR A 176 -24.08 -2.79 -3.66
C TYR A 176 -24.12 -4.31 -3.86
N THR A 177 -23.64 -5.06 -2.86
CA THR A 177 -23.56 -6.53 -2.91
C THR A 177 -24.73 -7.23 -2.22
N GLY A 178 -25.56 -6.49 -1.49
CA GLY A 178 -26.70 -7.03 -0.73
C GLY A 178 -26.78 -6.49 0.70
N THR A 179 -27.74 -7.02 1.45
CA THR A 179 -27.91 -6.79 2.89
C THR A 179 -27.83 -8.14 3.61
N SER A 180 -27.25 -8.17 4.80
CA SER A 180 -27.14 -9.38 5.63
C SER A 180 -27.45 -9.05 7.09
N THR A 181 -28.01 -10.02 7.82
CA THR A 181 -28.19 -9.98 9.28
C THR A 181 -27.34 -11.07 9.91
N PHE A 182 -26.39 -10.68 10.77
CA PHE A 182 -25.56 -11.62 11.54
C PHE A 182 -26.11 -11.74 12.96
N THR A 183 -26.32 -12.97 13.45
CA THR A 183 -26.83 -13.26 14.79
C THR A 183 -25.80 -14.10 15.55
N LEU A 184 -25.52 -13.72 16.80
CA LEU A 184 -24.60 -14.42 17.69
C LEU A 184 -25.40 -15.10 18.82
N GLU A 185 -25.48 -16.43 18.82
CA GLU A 185 -26.18 -17.15 19.87
C GLU A 185 -25.26 -17.40 21.08
N GLU A 186 -25.82 -17.30 22.29
CA GLU A 186 -25.03 -17.40 23.52
C GLU A 186 -24.35 -18.76 23.68
N ASN A 187 -25.02 -19.83 23.24
CA ASN A 187 -24.59 -21.22 23.38
C ASN A 187 -23.80 -21.76 22.18
N ASP A 188 -23.56 -20.96 21.14
CA ASP A 188 -22.71 -21.39 20.01
C ASP A 188 -21.23 -21.43 20.46
N PRO A 189 -20.59 -22.63 20.47
CA PRO A 189 -19.19 -22.77 20.89
C PRO A 189 -18.19 -22.10 19.95
N LEU A 190 -18.59 -21.77 18.72
CA LEU A 190 -17.77 -21.13 17.69
C LEU A 190 -18.25 -19.72 17.35
N LYS A 191 -19.02 -19.08 18.24
CA LYS A 191 -19.68 -17.79 18.00
C LYS A 191 -18.72 -16.66 17.58
N TYR A 192 -17.47 -16.70 18.02
CA TYR A 192 -16.43 -15.73 17.63
C TYR A 192 -15.63 -16.11 16.37
N GLY A 193 -16.06 -17.17 15.68
CA GLY A 193 -15.37 -17.73 14.53
C GLY A 193 -14.09 -18.50 14.91
N PHE A 194 -13.38 -18.91 13.87
CA PHE A 194 -12.08 -19.55 13.95
C PHE A 194 -11.30 -19.24 12.68
N PHE A 195 -9.99 -19.44 12.72
CA PHE A 195 -9.12 -19.22 11.58
C PHE A 195 -8.25 -20.45 11.36
N LEU A 196 -8.28 -20.98 10.14
CA LEU A 196 -7.43 -22.09 9.69
C LEU A 196 -6.57 -21.57 8.54
N LYS A 197 -5.26 -21.79 8.65
CA LYS A 197 -4.26 -21.36 7.66
C LYS A 197 -3.66 -22.56 6.96
#